data_AF-A0A411E8T2-F1
#
_entry.id   AF-A0A411E8T2-F1
#
_cell.length_a   1.000
_cell.length_b   1.000
_cell.length_c   1.000
_cell.angle_alpha   90.00
_cell.angle_beta   90.00
_cell.angle_gamma   90.00
#
_symmetry.space_group_name_H-M   'P 1'
#
loop_
_entity.id
_entity.type
_entity.pdbx_description
1 polymer ?
#
loop_
_entity_poly.entity_id
_entity_poly.type
_entity_poly.pdbx_seq_one_letter_code
_entity_poly.pdbx_strand_id
1 'polypeptide(L)'
;MEKYSFLLDFVLKEKQFPFFIKGVKDSTTSEIFEPPSDQKSEEKVGKMLSIYDLPGYYSLEKKSDLTALKKFESTLYHGYAVELFPYENFEDYLWKHVRKARYSQLRRYKKRLDKCLNPGYKVYCGSIDKEEYDLLFEALKDMIERRFQEKEETNFELPYLDLYQSVMYPLILKGKAALFVIYSNSKPICITLNFLHNKVLFHWNSAYDIDYAMFNVGHINTFNHLEWAFKHKFDRFDMGRGDFFHKRKWINTIYCYKQVSYVPDQNILYISGAAVRSHWLTLRFHLINLLKRFRIHLAISKFRKKVYRFKNSNNTVVVPYDVRTLEEGKLFPSFEGFTTVNPYGNSQLLRALNYFLHQNQENFAHVKVYRQNNTTGIYIFQGENNYRSVEIVKLN
;
A
#
# COMPACT_ATOMS: atom_id res chain seq x y z
N MET A 1 -31.79 6.21 0.93
CA MET A 1 -30.76 5.94 -0.09
C MET A 1 -29.92 4.79 0.42
N GLU A 2 -29.91 3.71 -0.34
CA GLU A 2 -29.08 2.54 -0.06
C GLU A 2 -27.72 2.70 -0.76
N LYS A 3 -26.63 2.28 -0.11
CA LYS A 3 -25.28 2.48 -0.64
C LYS A 3 -24.46 1.20 -0.56
N TYR A 4 -23.74 0.93 -1.64
CA TYR A 4 -22.86 -0.22 -1.80
C TYR A 4 -21.47 0.27 -2.23
N SER A 5 -20.42 -0.16 -1.54
CA SER A 5 -19.05 -0.01 -1.98
C SER A 5 -18.72 -1.13 -2.96
N PHE A 6 -18.26 -0.78 -4.17
CA PHE A 6 -17.83 -1.81 -5.12
C PHE A 6 -16.74 -2.71 -4.51
N LEU A 7 -15.71 -2.11 -3.92
CA LEU A 7 -14.60 -2.88 -3.34
C LEU A 7 -15.04 -3.66 -2.11
N LEU A 8 -15.63 -3.02 -1.09
CA LEU A 8 -15.95 -3.71 0.16
C LEU A 8 -17.09 -4.72 0.01
N ASP A 9 -18.15 -4.37 -0.72
CA ASP A 9 -19.36 -5.18 -0.72
C ASP A 9 -19.37 -6.22 -1.85
N PHE A 10 -18.77 -5.90 -3.01
CA PHE A 10 -18.75 -6.83 -4.15
C PHE A 10 -17.47 -7.66 -4.18
N VAL A 11 -16.31 -7.01 -4.01
CA VAL A 11 -15.02 -7.72 -4.06
C VAL A 11 -14.71 -8.43 -2.73
N LEU A 12 -14.88 -7.78 -1.57
CA LEU A 12 -14.46 -8.39 -0.29
C LEU A 12 -15.50 -9.30 0.35
N LYS A 13 -16.76 -8.87 0.38
CA LYS A 13 -17.83 -9.62 1.08
C LYS A 13 -18.50 -10.68 0.21
N GLU A 14 -18.27 -10.66 -1.10
CA GLU A 14 -18.81 -11.63 -2.09
C GLU A 14 -20.34 -11.83 -2.07
N LYS A 15 -21.11 -10.94 -1.45
CA LYS A 15 -22.50 -11.28 -1.04
C LYS A 15 -23.53 -10.17 -1.20
N GLN A 16 -23.18 -9.03 -1.78
CA GLN A 16 -24.04 -7.85 -1.73
C GLN A 16 -24.19 -7.14 -3.09
N PHE A 17 -24.39 -7.91 -4.15
CA PHE A 17 -24.84 -7.32 -5.41
C PHE A 17 -26.33 -6.96 -5.31
N PRO A 18 -26.76 -5.75 -5.72
CA PRO A 18 -28.17 -5.45 -5.87
C PRO A 18 -28.83 -6.44 -6.82
N PHE A 19 -30.06 -6.87 -6.50
CA PHE A 19 -30.77 -7.95 -7.20
C PHE A 19 -30.95 -7.72 -8.72
N PHE A 20 -30.88 -6.47 -9.17
CA PHE A 20 -31.07 -6.07 -10.57
C PHE A 20 -29.79 -5.98 -11.39
N ILE A 21 -28.62 -6.10 -10.74
CA ILE A 21 -27.33 -6.15 -11.43
C ILE A 21 -27.15 -7.58 -11.93
N LYS A 22 -27.04 -7.73 -13.26
CA LYS A 22 -26.74 -9.01 -13.92
C LYS A 22 -25.26 -9.36 -13.77
N GLY A 23 -24.41 -8.35 -13.83
CA GLY A 23 -22.98 -8.55 -13.69
C GLY A 23 -22.19 -7.25 -13.81
N VAL A 24 -20.88 -7.39 -13.67
CA VAL A 24 -19.92 -6.30 -13.83
C VAL A 24 -19.01 -6.66 -14.99
N LYS A 25 -18.97 -5.83 -16.02
CA LYS A 25 -18.16 -6.03 -17.21
C LYS A 25 -16.88 -5.22 -17.14
N ASP A 26 -15.73 -5.86 -17.31
CA ASP A 26 -14.44 -5.19 -17.54
C ASP A 26 -14.39 -4.65 -18.97
N SER A 27 -14.17 -3.35 -19.12
CA SER A 27 -14.11 -2.69 -20.43
C SER A 27 -12.87 -3.08 -21.24
N THR A 28 -11.83 -3.58 -20.60
CA THR A 28 -10.55 -3.92 -21.21
C THR A 28 -10.53 -5.36 -21.68
N THR A 29 -10.99 -6.30 -20.86
CA THR A 29 -11.00 -7.74 -21.22
C THR A 29 -12.34 -8.19 -21.79
N SER A 30 -13.39 -7.38 -21.66
CA SER A 30 -14.79 -7.74 -21.96
C SER A 30 -15.34 -8.91 -21.13
N GLU A 31 -14.62 -9.38 -20.11
CA GLU A 31 -15.11 -10.38 -19.16
C GLU A 31 -16.25 -9.81 -18.32
N ILE A 32 -17.24 -10.67 -18.01
CA ILE A 32 -18.41 -10.32 -17.19
C ILE A 32 -18.37 -11.16 -15.92
N PHE A 33 -18.52 -10.49 -14.78
CA PHE A 33 -18.57 -11.12 -13.47
C PHE A 33 -20.01 -11.13 -12.99
N GLU A 34 -20.55 -12.33 -12.81
CA GLU A 34 -21.92 -12.51 -12.36
C GLU A 34 -21.99 -12.52 -10.82
N PRO A 35 -23.08 -11.99 -10.24
CA PRO A 35 -23.32 -12.10 -8.81
C PRO A 35 -23.53 -13.59 -8.41
N PRO A 36 -23.40 -13.92 -7.10
CA PRO A 36 -23.73 -15.25 -6.61
C PRO A 36 -25.16 -15.66 -6.98
N SER A 37 -25.38 -16.95 -7.25
CA SER A 37 -26.68 -17.51 -7.66
C SER A 37 -27.82 -17.21 -6.69
N ASP A 38 -27.52 -17.04 -5.41
CA ASP A 38 -28.50 -17.00 -4.32
C ASP A 38 -28.97 -15.58 -3.98
N GLN A 39 -28.99 -14.67 -4.96
CA GLN A 39 -29.55 -13.32 -4.75
C GLN A 39 -31.04 -13.41 -4.41
N LYS A 40 -31.43 -12.88 -3.25
CA LYS A 40 -32.85 -12.66 -2.93
C LYS A 40 -33.46 -11.78 -4.01
N SER A 41 -34.49 -12.31 -4.68
CA SER A 41 -35.30 -11.56 -5.62
C SER A 41 -36.19 -10.59 -4.86
N GLU A 42 -35.82 -9.31 -4.85
CA GLU A 42 -36.82 -8.26 -4.60
C GLU A 42 -37.49 -7.90 -5.92
N GLU A 43 -38.81 -7.67 -5.90
CA GLU A 43 -39.56 -7.39 -7.13
C GLU A 43 -39.32 -5.98 -7.68
N LYS A 44 -39.03 -4.99 -6.81
CA LYS A 44 -38.88 -3.58 -7.21
C LYS A 44 -37.91 -2.81 -6.33
N VAL A 45 -37.11 -1.97 -6.96
CA VAL A 45 -36.29 -0.97 -6.27
C VAL A 45 -37.22 0.13 -5.75
N GLY A 46 -37.52 0.15 -4.44
CA GLY A 46 -38.40 1.16 -3.85
C GLY A 46 -37.71 2.50 -3.50
N LYS A 47 -36.37 2.53 -3.52
CA LYS A 47 -35.56 3.67 -3.05
C LYS A 47 -34.36 3.89 -3.97
N MET A 48 -33.78 5.10 -3.93
CA MET A 48 -32.50 5.36 -4.59
C MET A 48 -31.40 4.43 -4.06
N LEU A 49 -30.73 3.72 -4.97
CA LEU A 49 -29.56 2.88 -4.71
C LEU A 49 -28.32 3.52 -5.32
N SER A 50 -27.17 3.44 -4.66
CA SER A 50 -25.89 3.96 -5.17
C SER A 50 -24.76 2.99 -4.95
N ILE A 51 -24.03 2.67 -6.03
CA ILE A 51 -22.78 1.92 -5.99
C ILE A 51 -21.65 2.93 -6.13
N TYR A 52 -20.77 3.03 -5.14
CA TYR A 52 -19.66 3.98 -5.12
C TYR A 52 -18.32 3.25 -5.16
N ASP A 53 -17.26 4.00 -5.47
CA ASP A 53 -15.90 3.50 -5.64
C ASP A 53 -15.80 2.42 -6.73
N LEU A 54 -16.61 2.52 -7.79
CA LEU A 54 -16.53 1.67 -8.98
C LEU A 54 -15.35 2.14 -9.87
N PRO A 55 -14.31 1.33 -10.10
CA PRO A 55 -13.25 1.66 -11.04
C PRO A 55 -13.79 1.96 -12.44
N GLY A 56 -13.20 2.94 -13.13
CA GLY A 56 -13.70 3.43 -14.41
C GLY A 56 -13.62 2.42 -15.56
N TYR A 57 -12.81 1.38 -15.40
CA TYR A 57 -12.69 0.25 -16.32
C TYR A 57 -13.75 -0.84 -16.08
N TYR A 58 -14.62 -0.69 -15.07
CA TYR A 58 -15.78 -1.55 -14.88
C TYR A 58 -17.07 -0.84 -15.29
N SER A 59 -17.99 -1.61 -15.87
CA SER A 59 -19.34 -1.19 -16.22
C SER A 59 -20.35 -2.15 -15.62
N LEU A 60 -21.50 -1.63 -15.19
CA LEU A 60 -22.54 -2.44 -14.55
C LEU A 60 -23.59 -2.87 -15.59
N GLU A 61 -23.77 -4.18 -15.74
CA GLU A 61 -24.82 -4.76 -16.57
C GLU A 61 -26.11 -4.95 -15.74
N LYS A 62 -27.23 -4.48 -16.28
CA LYS A 62 -28.55 -4.64 -15.67
C LYS A 62 -29.26 -5.86 -16.26
N LYS A 63 -30.12 -6.50 -15.46
CA LYS A 63 -31.11 -7.46 -15.97
C LYS A 63 -32.08 -6.72 -16.91
N SER A 64 -32.39 -7.32 -18.06
CA SER A 64 -33.20 -6.72 -19.15
C SER A 64 -34.58 -6.26 -18.70
N ASP A 65 -35.15 -6.95 -17.72
CA ASP A 65 -36.57 -6.85 -17.38
C ASP A 65 -36.89 -5.66 -16.45
N LEU A 66 -35.88 -4.84 -16.13
CA LEU A 66 -35.97 -3.74 -15.16
C LEU A 66 -35.79 -2.37 -15.84
N THR A 67 -36.60 -2.12 -16.87
CA THR A 67 -36.63 -0.89 -17.69
C THR A 67 -36.99 0.38 -16.89
N ALA A 68 -37.62 0.25 -15.72
CA ALA A 68 -38.12 1.37 -14.91
C ALA A 68 -37.06 2.09 -14.05
N LEU A 69 -35.75 1.89 -14.30
CA LEU A 69 -34.68 2.51 -13.50
C LEU A 69 -33.85 3.52 -14.30
N LYS A 70 -33.90 4.78 -13.88
CA LYS A 70 -32.99 5.84 -14.35
C LYS A 70 -31.61 5.67 -13.71
N LYS A 71 -30.56 5.82 -14.52
CA LYS A 71 -29.16 5.70 -14.13
C LYS A 71 -28.51 7.08 -14.11
N PHE A 72 -27.80 7.40 -13.03
CA PHE A 72 -26.99 8.59 -12.89
C PHE A 72 -25.54 8.19 -12.59
N GLU A 73 -24.58 8.72 -13.34
CA GLU A 73 -23.16 8.49 -13.11
C GLU A 73 -22.43 9.77 -12.70
N SER A 74 -21.51 9.66 -11.74
CA SER A 74 -20.71 10.77 -11.26
C SER A 74 -19.25 10.38 -11.13
N THR A 75 -18.35 11.30 -11.51
CA THR A 75 -16.91 11.13 -11.34
C THR A 75 -16.52 11.45 -9.89
N LEU A 76 -15.74 10.58 -9.26
CA LEU A 76 -15.32 10.74 -7.86
C LEU A 76 -13.87 11.24 -7.73
N TYR A 77 -12.89 10.42 -8.15
CA TYR A 77 -11.47 10.70 -8.02
C TYR A 77 -10.65 9.76 -8.90
N HIS A 78 -9.37 10.09 -9.12
CA HIS A 78 -8.47 9.28 -9.93
C HIS A 78 -8.03 7.99 -9.21
N GLY A 79 -7.96 6.91 -9.98
CA GLY A 79 -7.26 5.68 -9.65
C GLY A 79 -6.07 5.46 -10.59
N TYR A 80 -5.15 4.60 -10.16
CA TYR A 80 -3.84 4.43 -10.78
C TYR A 80 -3.52 2.95 -10.95
N ALA A 81 -3.27 2.52 -12.17
CA ALA A 81 -3.03 1.12 -12.48
C ALA A 81 -1.85 0.93 -13.44
N VAL A 82 -1.37 -0.31 -13.46
CA VAL A 82 -0.49 -0.84 -14.50
C VAL A 82 -1.28 -1.87 -15.29
N GLU A 83 -1.61 -1.56 -16.54
CA GLU A 83 -2.08 -2.55 -17.50
C GLU A 83 -0.89 -3.41 -17.92
N LEU A 84 -1.00 -4.71 -17.70
CA LEU A 84 0.06 -5.70 -17.92
C LEU A 84 -0.12 -6.41 -19.26
N PHE A 85 -1.37 -6.61 -19.69
CA PHE A 85 -1.71 -7.31 -20.94
C PHE A 85 -1.04 -6.76 -22.23
N PRO A 86 -0.68 -5.47 -22.37
CA PRO A 86 0.01 -4.99 -23.58
C PRO A 86 1.47 -5.42 -23.68
N TYR A 87 2.02 -6.07 -22.64
CA TYR A 87 3.44 -6.44 -22.55
C TYR A 87 3.59 -7.96 -22.48
N GLU A 88 4.63 -8.49 -23.11
CA GLU A 88 4.86 -9.93 -23.15
C GLU A 88 5.28 -10.51 -21.79
N ASN A 89 6.07 -9.74 -21.04
CA ASN A 89 6.60 -10.12 -19.73
C ASN A 89 7.03 -8.86 -18.95
N PHE A 90 7.55 -9.08 -17.75
CA PHE A 90 7.95 -8.00 -16.85
C PHE A 90 9.12 -7.17 -17.41
N GLU A 91 10.11 -7.83 -18.02
CA GLU A 91 11.25 -7.18 -18.64
C GLU A 91 10.82 -6.26 -19.81
N ASP A 92 9.88 -6.72 -20.62
CA ASP A 92 9.31 -5.95 -21.72
C ASP A 92 8.60 -4.68 -21.22
N TYR A 93 7.78 -4.81 -20.17
CA TYR A 93 7.16 -3.66 -19.49
C TYR A 93 8.21 -2.69 -18.94
N LEU A 94 9.26 -3.18 -18.27
CA LEU A 94 10.31 -2.33 -17.72
C LEU A 94 11.07 -1.58 -18.82
N TRP A 95 11.32 -2.24 -19.95
CA TRP A 95 12.04 -1.65 -21.07
C TRP A 95 11.20 -0.60 -21.81
N LYS A 96 9.96 -0.94 -22.17
CA LYS A 96 9.05 -0.07 -22.95
C LYS A 96 8.48 1.09 -22.12
N HIS A 97 8.09 0.84 -20.86
CA HIS A 97 7.40 1.85 -20.04
C HIS A 97 8.32 2.54 -19.02
N VAL A 98 9.00 1.76 -18.16
CA VAL A 98 9.80 2.31 -17.04
C VAL A 98 11.13 2.92 -17.51
N ARG A 99 11.64 2.44 -18.66
CA ARG A 99 12.89 2.85 -19.34
C ARG A 99 14.16 2.35 -18.65
N LYS A 100 15.22 2.19 -19.47
CA LYS A 100 16.52 1.58 -19.11
C LYS A 100 17.17 2.15 -17.85
N ALA A 101 17.20 3.48 -17.70
CA ALA A 101 17.88 4.13 -16.55
C ALA A 101 17.22 3.77 -15.21
N ARG A 102 15.89 3.83 -15.15
CA ARG A 102 15.14 3.50 -13.93
C ARG A 102 15.13 2.00 -13.67
N TYR A 103 15.03 1.18 -14.71
CA TYR A 103 15.20 -0.27 -14.59
C TYR A 103 16.53 -0.64 -13.92
N SER A 104 17.65 -0.06 -14.41
CA SER A 104 18.97 -0.26 -13.81
C SER A 104 19.00 0.16 -12.33
N GLN A 105 18.38 1.29 -11.98
CA GLN A 105 18.29 1.75 -10.59
C GLN A 105 17.51 0.78 -9.68
N LEU A 106 16.36 0.27 -10.14
CA LEU A 106 15.54 -0.68 -9.37
C LEU A 106 16.28 -1.99 -9.12
N ARG A 107 16.97 -2.52 -10.15
CA ARG A 107 17.83 -3.69 -9.99
C ARG A 107 18.97 -3.46 -8.99
N ARG A 108 19.57 -2.26 -8.97
CA ARG A 108 20.58 -1.91 -7.96
C ARG A 108 19.99 -1.89 -6.55
N TYR A 109 18.78 -1.37 -6.35
CA TYR A 109 18.13 -1.40 -5.05
C TYR A 109 17.88 -2.84 -4.59
N LYS A 110 17.29 -3.67 -5.45
CA LYS A 110 17.05 -5.08 -5.13
C LYS A 110 18.36 -5.81 -4.82
N LYS A 111 19.36 -5.71 -5.71
CA LYS A 111 20.68 -6.32 -5.51
C LYS A 111 21.35 -5.87 -4.20
N ARG A 112 21.17 -4.61 -3.81
CA ARG A 112 21.71 -4.06 -2.56
C ARG A 112 21.03 -4.69 -1.33
N LEU A 113 19.70 -4.76 -1.32
CA LEU A 113 18.95 -5.43 -0.26
C LEU A 113 19.34 -6.91 -0.18
N ASP A 114 19.37 -7.60 -1.33
CA ASP A 114 19.75 -9.01 -1.43
C ASP A 114 21.13 -9.27 -0.84
N LYS A 115 22.12 -8.46 -1.23
CA LYS A 115 23.50 -8.59 -0.76
C LYS A 115 23.63 -8.32 0.74
N CYS A 116 22.96 -7.30 1.25
CA CYS A 116 23.15 -6.84 2.63
C CYS A 116 22.33 -7.64 3.64
N LEU A 117 21.13 -8.09 3.29
CA LEU A 117 20.18 -8.67 4.26
C LEU A 117 19.77 -10.10 3.96
N ASN A 118 20.12 -10.65 2.79
CA ASN A 118 19.64 -11.95 2.31
C ASN A 118 18.13 -12.16 2.59
N PRO A 119 17.27 -11.27 2.07
CA PRO A 119 15.88 -11.19 2.46
C PRO A 119 15.09 -12.42 1.98
N GLY A 120 14.15 -12.86 2.81
CA GLY A 120 13.12 -13.81 2.40
C GLY A 120 11.98 -13.10 1.67
N TYR A 121 11.57 -13.60 0.51
CA TYR A 121 10.39 -13.10 -0.22
C TYR A 121 9.31 -14.17 -0.21
N LYS A 122 8.15 -13.87 0.39
CA LYS A 122 7.05 -14.85 0.50
C LYS A 122 5.73 -14.23 0.08
N VAL A 123 4.96 -15.00 -0.68
CA VAL A 123 3.58 -14.68 -1.04
C VAL A 123 2.70 -15.75 -0.44
N TYR A 124 1.86 -15.36 0.52
CA TYR A 124 0.86 -16.23 1.12
C TYR A 124 -0.45 -16.08 0.35
N CYS A 125 -0.78 -17.10 -0.44
CA CYS A 125 -2.00 -17.19 -1.24
C CYS A 125 -2.43 -18.66 -1.27
N GLY A 126 -3.67 -18.97 -0.90
CA GLY A 126 -4.20 -20.34 -0.78
C GLY A 126 -3.84 -21.05 0.53
N SER A 127 -2.74 -20.69 1.18
CA SER A 127 -2.33 -21.30 2.46
C SER A 127 -1.57 -20.31 3.34
N ILE A 128 -1.98 -20.18 4.59
CA ILE A 128 -1.23 -19.53 5.66
C ILE A 128 -1.68 -20.10 7.00
N ASP A 129 -0.71 -20.33 7.88
CA ASP A 129 -0.96 -20.70 9.26
C ASP A 129 -1.60 -19.53 10.03
N LYS A 130 -2.48 -19.81 11.00
CA LYS A 130 -3.25 -18.75 11.66
C LYS A 130 -2.36 -17.91 12.55
N GLU A 131 -1.44 -18.54 13.26
CA GLU A 131 -0.47 -17.90 14.14
C GLU A 131 0.48 -17.01 13.33
N GLU A 132 1.01 -17.50 12.20
CA GLU A 132 1.82 -16.68 11.28
C GLU A 132 1.02 -15.49 10.73
N TYR A 133 -0.25 -15.70 10.35
CA TYR A 133 -1.11 -14.62 9.87
C TYR A 133 -1.29 -13.51 10.91
N ASP A 134 -1.58 -13.88 12.16
CA ASP A 134 -1.82 -12.91 13.24
C ASP A 134 -0.52 -12.17 13.59
N LEU A 135 0.64 -12.85 13.61
CA LEU A 135 1.95 -12.22 13.78
C LEU A 135 2.25 -11.19 12.69
N LEU A 136 1.93 -11.51 11.43
CA LEU A 136 2.14 -10.58 10.31
C LEU A 136 1.19 -9.38 10.37
N PHE A 137 -0.05 -9.57 10.81
CA PHE A 137 -1.00 -8.47 10.96
C PHE A 137 -0.58 -7.50 12.08
N GLU A 138 -0.10 -8.01 13.21
CA GLU A 138 0.47 -7.17 14.27
C GLU A 138 1.70 -6.41 13.79
N ALA A 139 2.60 -7.07 13.05
CA ALA A 139 3.76 -6.40 12.45
C ALA A 139 3.34 -5.32 11.44
N LEU A 140 2.30 -5.56 10.63
CA LEU A 140 1.76 -4.57 9.70
C LEU A 140 1.22 -3.35 10.46
N LYS A 141 0.48 -3.57 11.55
CA LYS A 141 -0.06 -2.49 12.40
C LYS A 141 1.06 -1.63 12.97
N ASP A 142 2.10 -2.23 13.55
CA ASP A 142 3.27 -1.50 14.07
C ASP A 142 3.96 -0.66 12.96
N MET A 143 4.23 -1.25 11.80
CA MET A 143 4.84 -0.53 10.68
C MET A 143 4.02 0.68 10.24
N ILE A 144 2.69 0.53 10.21
CA ILE A 144 1.77 1.61 9.88
C ILE A 144 1.84 2.71 10.94
N GLU A 145 1.64 2.37 12.21
CA GLU A 145 1.63 3.33 13.32
C GLU A 145 2.93 4.14 13.37
N ARG A 146 4.08 3.46 13.34
CA ARG A 146 5.41 4.08 13.33
C ARG A 146 5.59 5.03 12.14
N ARG A 147 5.12 4.64 10.95
CA ARG A 147 5.24 5.48 9.74
C ARG A 147 4.38 6.74 9.81
N PHE A 148 3.17 6.66 10.38
CA PHE A 148 2.29 7.81 10.51
C PHE A 148 2.74 8.76 11.62
N GLN A 149 3.30 8.21 12.70
CA GLN A 149 3.96 9.00 13.73
C GLN A 149 5.15 9.78 13.15
N GLU A 150 6.01 9.13 12.34
CA GLU A 150 7.14 9.78 11.66
C GLU A 150 6.71 10.88 10.67
N LYS A 151 5.57 10.70 10.00
CA LYS A 151 5.02 11.70 9.08
C LYS A 151 4.29 12.86 9.77
N GLU A 152 3.96 12.70 11.05
CA GLU A 152 3.08 13.58 11.81
C GLU A 152 1.68 13.71 11.17
N GLU A 153 1.13 12.56 10.78
CA GLU A 153 -0.15 12.48 10.08
C GLU A 153 -1.09 11.50 10.81
N THR A 154 -2.38 11.80 10.82
CA THR A 154 -3.39 10.82 11.25
C THR A 154 -3.59 9.80 10.14
N ASN A 155 -3.64 8.51 10.50
CA ASN A 155 -3.92 7.48 9.52
C ASN A 155 -5.43 7.29 9.34
N PHE A 156 -5.88 7.31 8.09
CA PHE A 156 -7.26 7.01 7.72
C PHE A 156 -7.52 5.50 7.59
N GLU A 157 -6.48 4.67 7.43
CA GLU A 157 -6.56 3.21 7.29
C GLU A 157 -6.54 2.46 8.62
N LEU A 158 -5.92 3.02 9.69
CA LEU A 158 -5.85 2.37 11.01
C LEU A 158 -7.23 1.91 11.53
N PRO A 159 -8.30 2.73 11.44
CA PRO A 159 -9.63 2.30 11.89
C PRO A 159 -10.23 1.11 11.13
N TYR A 160 -9.69 0.78 9.95
CA TYR A 160 -10.18 -0.32 9.13
C TYR A 160 -9.29 -1.57 9.21
N LEU A 161 -8.16 -1.53 9.93
CA LEU A 161 -7.26 -2.69 10.03
C LEU A 161 -7.94 -3.91 10.63
N ASP A 162 -8.77 -3.74 11.66
CA ASP A 162 -9.52 -4.85 12.27
C ASP A 162 -10.48 -5.50 11.27
N LEU A 163 -11.15 -4.67 10.46
CA LEU A 163 -11.98 -5.16 9.35
C LEU A 163 -11.11 -5.95 8.37
N TYR A 164 -9.98 -5.41 7.92
CA TYR A 164 -9.09 -6.10 7.00
C TYR A 164 -8.55 -7.42 7.58
N GLN A 165 -8.18 -7.45 8.86
CA GLN A 165 -7.72 -8.65 9.55
C GLN A 165 -8.81 -9.72 9.61
N SER A 166 -10.08 -9.33 9.79
CA SER A 166 -11.19 -10.28 9.82
C SER A 166 -11.50 -10.88 8.43
N VAL A 167 -11.35 -10.10 7.35
CA VAL A 167 -11.72 -10.56 5.99
C VAL A 167 -10.56 -11.19 5.23
N MET A 168 -9.32 -10.80 5.48
CA MET A 168 -8.17 -11.24 4.69
C MET A 168 -7.85 -12.72 4.90
N TYR A 169 -7.85 -13.24 6.14
CA TYR A 169 -7.55 -14.64 6.42
C TYR A 169 -8.40 -15.63 5.60
N PRO A 170 -9.75 -15.60 5.66
CA PRO A 170 -10.57 -16.51 4.86
C PRO A 170 -10.42 -16.29 3.35
N LEU A 171 -10.15 -15.06 2.89
CA LEU A 171 -9.91 -14.78 1.48
C LEU A 171 -8.56 -15.34 1.00
N ILE A 172 -7.53 -15.32 1.84
CA ILE A 172 -6.22 -15.92 1.53
C ILE A 172 -6.38 -17.42 1.36
N LEU A 173 -7.07 -18.11 2.28
CA LEU A 173 -7.31 -19.56 2.18
C LEU A 173 -8.09 -19.94 0.91
N LYS A 174 -8.94 -19.04 0.40
CA LYS A 174 -9.68 -19.21 -0.86
C LYS A 174 -8.90 -18.80 -2.11
N GLY A 175 -7.66 -18.30 -1.98
CA GLY A 175 -6.86 -17.77 -3.09
C GLY A 175 -7.37 -16.45 -3.68
N LYS A 176 -8.20 -15.71 -2.94
CA LYS A 176 -8.81 -14.42 -3.35
C LYS A 176 -8.19 -13.20 -2.66
N ALA A 177 -7.31 -13.44 -1.70
CA ALA A 177 -6.44 -12.44 -1.11
C ALA A 177 -5.01 -12.99 -1.01
N ALA A 178 -4.01 -12.11 -0.94
CA ALA A 178 -2.64 -12.51 -0.73
C ALA A 178 -1.89 -11.55 0.20
N LEU A 179 -1.02 -12.09 1.04
CA LEU A 179 -0.02 -11.32 1.78
C LEU A 179 1.32 -11.45 1.09
N PHE A 180 1.87 -10.31 0.68
CA PHE A 180 3.24 -10.22 0.19
C PHE A 180 4.12 -9.74 1.33
N VAL A 181 5.14 -10.53 1.67
CA VAL A 181 6.03 -10.27 2.79
C VAL A 181 7.48 -10.31 2.33
N ILE A 182 8.21 -9.26 2.71
CA ILE A 182 9.67 -9.22 2.64
C ILE A 182 10.17 -9.39 4.08
N TYR A 183 11.04 -10.37 4.29
CA TYR A 183 11.68 -10.65 5.58
C TYR A 183 13.15 -10.23 5.55
N SER A 184 13.68 -9.76 6.68
CA SER A 184 15.10 -9.75 7.00
C SER A 184 15.33 -10.82 8.06
N ASN A 185 15.98 -11.91 7.69
CA ASN A 185 15.97 -13.17 8.47
C ASN A 185 14.52 -13.63 8.74
N SER A 186 14.12 -13.72 10.01
CA SER A 186 12.76 -14.06 10.44
C SER A 186 11.85 -12.85 10.66
N LYS A 187 12.39 -11.62 10.63
CA LYS A 187 11.61 -10.41 10.91
C LYS A 187 10.95 -9.89 9.62
N PRO A 188 9.61 -9.71 9.57
CA PRO A 188 8.98 -9.04 8.45
C PRO A 188 9.42 -7.55 8.43
N ILE A 189 9.84 -7.07 7.26
CA ILE A 189 10.28 -5.68 7.04
C ILE A 189 9.40 -4.94 6.02
N CYS A 190 8.54 -5.66 5.30
CA CYS A 190 7.49 -5.08 4.47
C CYS A 190 6.35 -6.08 4.31
N ILE A 191 5.13 -5.60 4.45
CA ILE A 191 3.91 -6.39 4.34
C ILE A 191 2.93 -5.63 3.44
N THR A 192 2.34 -6.34 2.50
CA THR A 192 1.29 -5.80 1.62
C THR A 192 0.09 -6.71 1.57
N LEU A 193 -1.08 -6.16 1.90
CA LEU A 193 -2.38 -6.75 1.69
C LEU A 193 -2.77 -6.58 0.22
N ASN A 194 -3.13 -7.69 -0.44
CA ASN A 194 -3.60 -7.68 -1.80
C ASN A 194 -4.93 -8.43 -1.91
N PHE A 195 -5.83 -7.90 -2.76
CA PHE A 195 -7.02 -8.63 -3.19
C PHE A 195 -6.86 -9.10 -4.63
N LEU A 196 -7.31 -10.31 -4.89
CA LEU A 196 -7.26 -10.94 -6.21
C LEU A 196 -8.68 -11.13 -6.67
N HIS A 197 -9.02 -10.47 -7.77
CA HIS A 197 -10.33 -10.60 -8.37
C HIS A 197 -10.16 -10.72 -9.87
N ASN A 198 -10.46 -11.91 -10.39
CA ASN A 198 -10.26 -12.29 -11.78
C ASN A 198 -8.80 -12.05 -12.20
N LYS A 199 -8.61 -11.22 -13.23
CA LYS A 199 -7.30 -10.83 -13.77
C LYS A 199 -6.78 -9.51 -13.20
N VAL A 200 -7.32 -9.03 -12.08
CA VAL A 200 -6.86 -7.82 -11.41
C VAL A 200 -6.25 -8.15 -10.04
N LEU A 201 -5.01 -7.71 -9.85
CA LEU A 201 -4.32 -7.69 -8.56
C LEU A 201 -4.45 -6.28 -7.94
N PHE A 202 -5.27 -6.16 -6.89
CA PHE A 202 -5.45 -4.91 -6.15
C PHE A 202 -4.40 -4.79 -5.04
N HIS A 203 -3.48 -3.84 -5.19
CA HIS A 203 -2.52 -3.47 -4.16
C HIS A 203 -3.21 -2.56 -3.12
N TRP A 204 -3.69 -3.16 -2.04
CA TRP A 204 -4.59 -2.51 -1.09
C TRP A 204 -3.81 -1.67 -0.07
N ASN A 205 -3.18 -2.31 0.91
CA ASN A 205 -2.49 -1.66 2.01
C ASN A 205 -1.07 -2.21 2.13
N SER A 206 -0.08 -1.33 2.03
CA SER A 206 1.33 -1.68 2.12
C SER A 206 2.02 -0.83 3.16
N ALA A 207 2.80 -1.47 4.02
CA ALA A 207 3.69 -0.81 4.94
C ALA A 207 5.06 -1.50 4.95
N TYR A 208 6.06 -0.74 5.38
CA TYR A 208 7.41 -1.26 5.57
C TYR A 208 7.98 -0.70 6.87
N ASP A 209 8.90 -1.45 7.47
CA ASP A 209 9.62 -1.02 8.65
C ASP A 209 10.54 0.14 8.28
N ILE A 210 10.26 1.32 8.84
CA ILE A 210 10.96 2.57 8.56
C ILE A 210 12.46 2.49 8.88
N ASP A 211 12.91 1.52 9.68
CA ASP A 211 14.33 1.31 9.96
C ASP A 211 15.11 0.77 8.77
N TYR A 212 14.41 0.19 7.80
CA TYR A 212 14.99 -0.35 6.57
C TYR A 212 14.83 0.60 5.37
N ALA A 213 14.34 1.84 5.59
CA ALA A 213 14.03 2.79 4.53
C ALA A 213 15.21 3.06 3.56
N MET A 214 16.45 2.99 4.05
CA MET A 214 17.67 3.15 3.26
C MET A 214 17.76 2.19 2.07
N PHE A 215 17.20 0.97 2.20
CA PHE A 215 17.20 -0.02 1.14
C PHE A 215 16.10 0.18 0.10
N ASN A 216 15.29 1.24 0.18
CA ASN A 216 14.18 1.49 -0.73
C ASN A 216 13.17 0.32 -0.79
N VAL A 217 12.87 -0.27 0.37
CA VAL A 217 12.05 -1.49 0.49
C VAL A 217 10.71 -1.37 -0.23
N GLY A 218 10.03 -0.22 -0.13
CA GLY A 218 8.76 0.00 -0.84
C GLY A 218 8.87 -0.07 -2.38
N HIS A 219 10.01 0.33 -2.97
CA HIS A 219 10.22 0.19 -4.42
C HIS A 219 10.50 -1.26 -4.82
N ILE A 220 11.25 -1.98 -3.99
CA ILE A 220 11.52 -3.42 -4.19
C ILE A 220 10.21 -4.20 -4.06
N ASN A 221 9.35 -3.81 -3.11
CA ASN A 221 8.02 -4.38 -2.96
C ASN A 221 7.19 -4.25 -4.24
N THR A 222 7.08 -3.05 -4.83
CA THR A 222 6.36 -2.87 -6.11
C THR A 222 7.00 -3.65 -7.26
N PHE A 223 8.33 -3.71 -7.33
CA PHE A 223 9.05 -4.52 -8.32
C PHE A 223 8.64 -6.00 -8.24
N ASN A 224 8.67 -6.58 -7.04
CA ASN A 224 8.30 -7.97 -6.81
C ASN A 224 6.81 -8.23 -7.08
N HIS A 225 5.92 -7.28 -6.77
CA HIS A 225 4.48 -7.42 -7.08
C HIS A 225 4.23 -7.50 -8.58
N LEU A 226 4.87 -6.62 -9.37
CA LEU A 226 4.72 -6.62 -10.82
C LEU A 226 5.30 -7.90 -11.44
N GLU A 227 6.50 -8.31 -11.00
CA GLU A 227 7.11 -9.58 -11.42
C GLU A 227 6.17 -10.77 -11.16
N TRP A 228 5.61 -10.83 -9.95
CA TRP A 228 4.65 -11.87 -9.57
C TRP A 228 3.36 -11.80 -10.39
N ALA A 229 2.83 -10.59 -10.66
CA ALA A 229 1.62 -10.39 -11.44
C ALA A 229 1.78 -10.87 -12.89
N PHE A 230 2.92 -10.57 -13.54
CA PHE A 230 3.27 -11.12 -14.85
C PHE A 230 3.36 -12.65 -14.83
N LYS A 231 4.08 -13.22 -13.85
CA LYS A 231 4.24 -14.67 -13.71
C LYS A 231 2.89 -15.40 -13.57
N HIS A 232 1.92 -14.78 -12.91
CA HIS A 232 0.58 -15.37 -12.69
C HIS A 232 -0.47 -14.90 -13.70
N LYS A 233 -0.05 -14.23 -14.79
CA LYS A 233 -0.91 -13.80 -15.89
C LYS A 233 -2.11 -12.96 -15.41
N PHE A 234 -1.83 -11.99 -14.55
CA PHE A 234 -2.76 -10.90 -14.28
C PHE A 234 -2.71 -9.89 -15.42
N ASP A 235 -3.86 -9.33 -15.77
CA ASP A 235 -3.96 -8.32 -16.83
C ASP A 235 -3.75 -6.92 -16.27
N ARG A 236 -4.00 -6.73 -14.97
CA ARG A 236 -3.91 -5.43 -14.30
C ARG A 236 -3.36 -5.53 -12.89
N PHE A 237 -2.47 -4.61 -12.57
CA PHE A 237 -2.06 -4.30 -11.20
C PHE A 237 -2.62 -2.94 -10.79
N ASP A 238 -3.66 -2.95 -9.95
CA ASP A 238 -4.36 -1.73 -9.53
C ASP A 238 -3.80 -1.22 -8.20
N MET A 239 -3.21 -0.02 -8.23
CA MET A 239 -2.64 0.64 -7.05
C MET A 239 -3.65 1.55 -6.34
N GLY A 240 -4.89 1.57 -6.81
CA GLY A 240 -6.01 2.31 -6.26
C GLY A 240 -5.78 3.82 -6.24
N ARG A 241 -6.20 4.43 -5.14
CA ARG A 241 -6.17 5.89 -4.96
C ARG A 241 -4.78 6.39 -4.59
N GLY A 242 -4.62 7.70 -4.69
CA GLY A 242 -3.47 8.42 -4.15
C GLY A 242 -2.43 8.71 -5.22
N ASP A 243 -2.37 9.99 -5.56
CA ASP A 243 -1.44 10.52 -6.54
C ASP A 243 -0.05 10.71 -5.93
N PHE A 244 0.65 9.61 -5.69
CA PHE A 244 1.95 9.64 -5.05
C PHE A 244 3.09 9.58 -6.08
N PHE A 245 4.11 10.43 -5.90
CA PHE A 245 5.26 10.50 -6.79
C PHE A 245 5.97 9.15 -6.99
N HIS A 246 5.99 8.29 -5.96
CA HIS A 246 6.57 6.95 -6.07
C HIS A 246 5.72 5.98 -6.92
N LYS A 247 4.39 6.13 -6.95
CA LYS A 247 3.47 5.34 -7.80
C LYS A 247 3.54 5.77 -9.26
N ARG A 248 3.65 7.09 -9.51
CA ARG A 248 3.71 7.68 -10.86
C ARG A 248 4.77 7.08 -11.80
N LYS A 249 5.82 6.48 -11.22
CA LYS A 249 6.93 5.86 -11.96
C LYS A 249 6.61 4.48 -12.54
N TRP A 250 5.50 3.88 -12.12
CA TRP A 250 5.07 2.54 -12.53
C TRP A 250 3.79 2.58 -13.38
N ILE A 251 2.91 3.54 -13.12
CA ILE A 251 1.59 3.57 -13.73
C ILE A 251 1.69 3.89 -15.23
N ASN A 252 0.98 3.12 -16.05
CA ASN A 252 0.75 3.43 -17.45
C ASN A 252 -0.71 3.84 -17.71
N THR A 253 -1.58 3.68 -16.72
CA THR A 253 -3.01 3.99 -16.82
C THR A 253 -3.49 4.79 -15.62
N ILE A 254 -4.27 5.83 -15.92
CA ILE A 254 -5.03 6.61 -14.95
C ILE A 254 -6.49 6.48 -15.33
N TYR A 255 -7.33 6.09 -14.38
CA TYR A 255 -8.78 6.00 -14.57
C TYR A 255 -9.50 6.86 -13.53
N CYS A 256 -10.81 7.02 -13.68
CA CYS A 256 -11.64 7.68 -12.67
C CYS A 256 -12.54 6.65 -11.99
N TYR A 257 -12.56 6.66 -10.66
CA TYR A 257 -13.63 6.02 -9.91
C TYR A 257 -14.95 6.76 -10.11
N LYS A 258 -16.03 6.00 -10.11
CA LYS A 258 -17.39 6.48 -10.36
C LYS A 258 -18.32 6.11 -9.22
N GLN A 259 -19.37 6.91 -9.06
CA GLN A 259 -20.59 6.50 -8.37
C GLN A 259 -21.67 6.30 -9.42
N VAL A 260 -22.35 5.16 -9.40
CA VAL A 260 -23.51 4.86 -10.24
C VAL A 260 -24.72 4.78 -9.33
N SER A 261 -25.75 5.59 -9.61
CA SER A 261 -26.99 5.61 -8.85
C SER A 261 -28.16 5.17 -9.71
N TYR A 262 -29.00 4.28 -9.17
CA TYR A 262 -30.21 3.79 -9.80
C TYR A 262 -31.42 4.30 -9.03
N VAL A 263 -32.40 4.82 -9.76
CA VAL A 263 -33.59 5.47 -9.20
C VAL A 263 -34.84 5.04 -9.95
N PRO A 264 -35.97 4.78 -9.25
CA PRO A 264 -37.25 4.55 -9.89
C PRO A 264 -37.66 5.72 -10.79
N ASP A 265 -37.98 5.44 -12.04
CA ASP A 265 -38.29 6.42 -13.08
C ASP A 265 -39.57 7.24 -12.84
N GLN A 266 -40.45 6.77 -11.96
CA GLN A 266 -41.71 7.42 -11.57
C GLN A 266 -41.55 8.40 -10.39
N ASN A 267 -40.40 8.43 -9.69
CA ASN A 267 -40.24 9.27 -8.50
C ASN A 267 -39.38 10.51 -8.79
N ILE A 268 -40.04 11.64 -9.11
CA ILE A 268 -39.39 12.91 -9.49
C ILE A 268 -38.44 13.42 -8.39
N LEU A 269 -38.79 13.28 -7.12
CA LEU A 269 -37.94 13.72 -6.00
C LEU A 269 -36.62 12.95 -5.95
N TYR A 270 -36.67 11.63 -6.16
CA TYR A 270 -35.44 10.84 -6.21
C TYR A 270 -34.63 11.13 -7.49
N ILE A 271 -35.30 11.39 -8.61
CA ILE A 271 -34.64 11.75 -9.87
C ILE A 271 -33.88 13.07 -9.72
N SER A 272 -34.55 14.12 -9.21
CA SER A 272 -33.94 15.42 -9.00
C SER A 272 -32.82 15.35 -7.96
N GLY A 273 -33.05 14.66 -6.84
CA GLY A 273 -32.04 14.43 -5.81
C GLY A 273 -30.80 13.71 -6.34
N ALA A 274 -30.96 12.67 -7.16
CA ALA A 274 -29.86 11.95 -7.78
C ALA A 274 -29.13 12.80 -8.83
N ALA A 275 -29.85 13.60 -9.62
CA ALA A 275 -29.27 14.52 -10.59
C ALA A 275 -28.40 15.58 -9.89
N VAL A 276 -28.92 16.26 -8.87
CA VAL A 276 -28.19 17.27 -8.07
C VAL A 276 -26.97 16.64 -7.42
N ARG A 277 -27.13 15.48 -6.77
CA ARG A 277 -26.02 14.76 -6.15
C ARG A 277 -24.95 14.40 -7.18
N SER A 278 -25.35 13.96 -8.36
CA SER A 278 -24.41 13.56 -9.41
C SER A 278 -23.59 14.75 -9.91
N HIS A 279 -24.25 15.86 -10.20
CA HIS A 279 -23.59 17.09 -10.61
C HIS A 279 -22.67 17.62 -9.51
N TRP A 280 -23.10 17.59 -8.24
CA TRP A 280 -22.27 18.02 -7.12
C TRP A 280 -20.99 17.19 -6.97
N LEU A 281 -21.07 15.86 -7.11
CA LEU A 281 -19.90 14.98 -7.02
C LEU A 281 -18.91 15.26 -8.15
N THR A 282 -19.39 15.40 -9.37
CA THR A 282 -18.56 15.75 -10.54
C THR A 282 -17.95 17.15 -10.39
N LEU A 283 -18.72 18.13 -9.94
CA LEU A 283 -18.23 19.48 -9.66
C LEU A 283 -17.13 19.46 -8.58
N ARG A 284 -17.36 18.71 -7.48
CA ARG A 284 -16.36 18.51 -6.42
C ARG A 284 -15.07 17.92 -6.97
N PHE A 285 -15.15 16.93 -7.86
CA PHE A 285 -13.97 16.35 -8.51
C PHE A 285 -13.16 17.42 -9.27
N HIS A 286 -13.82 18.22 -10.11
CA HIS A 286 -13.16 19.29 -10.86
C HIS A 286 -12.60 20.37 -9.95
N LEU A 287 -13.33 20.77 -8.90
CA LEU A 287 -12.87 21.74 -7.92
C LEU A 287 -11.61 21.26 -7.19
N ILE A 288 -11.59 20.00 -6.72
CA ILE A 288 -10.39 19.44 -6.07
C ILE A 288 -9.19 19.45 -7.03
N ASN A 289 -9.39 19.09 -8.30
CA ASN A 289 -8.32 19.11 -9.29
C ASN A 289 -7.83 20.54 -9.59
N LEU A 290 -8.74 21.52 -9.62
CA LEU A 290 -8.39 22.94 -9.74
C LEU A 290 -7.56 23.42 -8.54
N LEU A 291 -7.99 23.11 -7.31
CA LEU A 291 -7.23 23.44 -6.09
C LEU A 291 -5.85 22.76 -6.04
N LYS A 292 -5.72 21.55 -6.60
CA LYS A 292 -4.43 20.88 -6.75
C LYS A 292 -3.51 21.62 -7.72
N ARG A 293 -4.03 22.15 -8.83
CA ARG A 293 -3.25 22.98 -9.79
C ARG A 293 -2.69 24.23 -9.11
N PHE A 294 -3.47 24.87 -8.25
CA PHE A 294 -3.02 26.00 -7.43
C PHE A 294 -2.17 25.62 -6.20
N ARG A 295 -1.81 24.33 -6.05
CA ARG A 295 -0.98 23.82 -4.94
C ARG A 295 -1.55 24.07 -3.53
N ILE A 296 -2.84 24.38 -3.41
CA ILE A 296 -3.51 24.68 -2.13
C ILE A 296 -3.44 23.48 -1.17
N HIS A 297 -3.44 22.26 -1.70
CA HIS A 297 -3.24 21.04 -0.92
C HIS A 297 -1.94 21.02 -0.08
N LEU A 298 -0.88 21.72 -0.51
CA LEU A 298 0.36 21.84 0.25
C LEU A 298 0.18 22.71 1.49
N ALA A 299 -0.57 23.81 1.36
CA ALA A 299 -0.91 24.68 2.50
C ALA A 299 -1.79 23.94 3.51
N ILE A 300 -2.78 23.18 3.03
CA ILE A 300 -3.64 22.33 3.87
C ILE A 300 -2.81 21.28 4.61
N SER A 301 -1.84 20.64 3.94
CA SER A 301 -0.95 19.66 4.57
C SER A 301 -0.12 20.29 5.71
N LYS A 302 0.47 21.47 5.48
CA LYS A 302 1.20 22.21 6.54
C LYS A 302 0.31 22.54 7.73
N PHE A 303 -0.91 23.01 7.47
CA PHE A 303 -1.88 23.32 8.52
C PHE A 303 -2.26 22.06 9.32
N ARG A 304 -2.55 20.95 8.64
CA ARG A 304 -2.88 19.67 9.30
C ARG A 304 -1.75 19.17 10.20
N LYS A 305 -0.48 19.31 9.78
CA LYS A 305 0.67 18.99 10.62
C LYS A 305 0.74 19.86 11.88
N LYS A 306 0.48 21.16 11.75
CA LYS A 306 0.41 22.06 12.92
C LYS A 306 -0.69 21.62 13.89
N VAL A 307 -1.87 21.28 13.40
CA VAL A 307 -2.97 20.75 14.21
C VAL A 307 -2.61 19.42 14.86
N TYR A 308 -1.96 18.50 14.13
CA TYR A 308 -1.49 17.23 14.66
C TYR A 308 -0.52 17.43 15.83
N ARG A 309 0.51 18.26 15.64
CA ARG A 309 1.49 18.60 16.69
C ARG A 309 0.83 19.24 17.91
N PHE A 310 -0.16 20.10 17.69
CA PHE A 310 -0.91 20.73 18.79
C PHE A 310 -1.74 19.70 19.58
N LYS A 311 -2.45 18.80 18.90
CA LYS A 311 -3.24 17.75 19.57
C LYS A 311 -2.37 16.73 20.31
N ASN A 312 -1.19 16.44 19.78
CA ASN A 312 -0.27 15.45 20.31
C ASN A 312 0.88 16.07 21.11
N SER A 313 0.75 17.30 21.60
CA SER A 313 1.79 17.97 22.40
C SER A 313 2.13 17.22 23.69
N ASN A 314 1.19 16.42 24.20
CA ASN A 314 1.32 15.64 25.44
C ASN A 314 1.75 14.18 25.20
N ASN A 315 1.76 13.71 23.94
CA ASN A 315 2.28 12.38 23.63
C ASN A 315 3.80 12.45 23.53
N THR A 316 4.49 11.37 23.90
CA THR A 316 5.94 11.23 23.75
C THR A 316 6.34 11.53 22.31
N VAL A 317 6.88 12.73 22.10
CA VAL A 317 7.50 13.12 20.84
C VAL A 317 8.61 12.12 20.59
N VAL A 318 8.64 11.51 19.40
CA VAL A 318 9.81 10.74 18.97
C VAL A 318 10.97 11.73 18.97
N VAL A 319 11.80 11.66 20.02
CA VAL A 319 12.91 12.59 20.18
C VAL A 319 13.81 12.40 18.97
N PRO A 320 14.00 13.44 18.14
CA PRO A 320 14.88 13.33 16.99
C PRO A 320 16.28 12.96 17.51
N TYR A 321 16.99 12.14 16.76
CA TYR A 321 18.33 11.70 17.13
C TYR A 321 19.28 12.01 15.99
N ASP A 322 20.52 12.28 16.35
CA ASP A 322 21.62 12.46 15.43
C ASP A 322 22.53 11.24 15.50
N VAL A 323 23.07 10.83 14.35
CA VAL A 323 24.05 9.74 14.26
C VAL A 323 25.34 10.34 13.73
N ARG A 324 26.31 10.49 14.62
CA ARG A 324 27.61 11.05 14.29
C ARG A 324 28.60 9.92 14.04
N THR A 325 29.24 9.93 12.88
CA THR A 325 30.38 9.05 12.63
C THR A 325 31.57 9.60 13.42
N LEU A 326 32.09 8.80 14.35
CA LEU A 326 33.30 9.14 15.09
C LEU A 326 34.54 8.73 14.30
N GLU A 327 34.50 7.52 13.75
CA GLU A 327 35.63 6.91 13.05
C GLU A 327 35.13 5.87 12.04
N GLU A 328 35.83 5.72 10.91
CA GLU A 328 35.59 4.64 9.95
C GLU A 328 36.89 4.25 9.24
N GLY A 329 36.99 2.99 8.84
CA GLY A 329 38.19 2.51 8.17
C GLY A 329 38.14 1.02 7.86
N LYS A 330 39.29 0.48 7.42
CA LYS A 330 39.49 -0.93 7.11
C LYS A 330 40.37 -1.67 8.11
N LEU A 331 41.16 -0.92 8.89
CA LEU A 331 42.00 -1.46 9.95
C LEU A 331 41.18 -1.49 11.24
N PHE A 332 40.86 -2.68 11.72
CA PHE A 332 40.00 -2.83 12.89
C PHE A 332 40.67 -2.25 14.15
N PRO A 333 39.97 -1.40 14.92
CA PRO A 333 40.49 -0.87 16.17
C PRO A 333 40.53 -1.96 17.26
N SER A 334 41.17 -1.65 18.39
CA SER A 334 41.01 -2.47 19.60
C SER A 334 39.57 -2.40 20.09
N PHE A 335 39.00 -3.55 20.42
CA PHE A 335 37.64 -3.67 20.98
C PHE A 335 37.66 -3.77 22.52
N GLU A 336 38.78 -3.43 23.16
CA GLU A 336 38.85 -3.35 24.62
C GLU A 336 37.84 -2.32 25.15
N GLY A 337 37.07 -2.72 26.17
CA GLY A 337 36.02 -1.87 26.71
C GLY A 337 34.72 -1.88 25.91
N PHE A 338 34.51 -2.84 25.01
CA PHE A 338 33.25 -3.01 24.28
C PHE A 338 32.59 -4.38 24.56
N THR A 339 31.25 -4.43 24.47
CA THR A 339 30.47 -5.66 24.55
C THR A 339 29.59 -5.84 23.32
N THR A 340 29.45 -7.08 22.84
CA THR A 340 28.57 -7.39 21.70
C THR A 340 27.11 -7.20 22.09
N VAL A 341 26.33 -6.57 21.21
CA VAL A 341 24.90 -6.30 21.44
C VAL A 341 24.06 -6.71 20.23
N ASN A 342 22.83 -7.12 20.48
CA ASN A 342 21.86 -7.36 19.42
C ASN A 342 21.26 -6.00 18.98
N PRO A 343 21.34 -5.63 17.69
CA PRO A 343 20.77 -4.38 17.19
C PRO A 343 19.24 -4.37 17.14
N TYR A 344 18.58 -5.54 17.16
CA TYR A 344 17.12 -5.63 17.18
C TYR A 344 16.54 -5.05 18.49
N GLY A 345 15.38 -4.40 18.39
CA GLY A 345 14.72 -3.71 19.52
C GLY A 345 15.18 -2.27 19.73
N ASN A 346 16.29 -1.84 19.13
CA ASN A 346 16.73 -0.44 19.12
C ASN A 346 16.65 0.13 17.69
N SER A 347 15.56 0.84 17.38
CA SER A 347 15.29 1.42 16.06
C SER A 347 16.41 2.38 15.58
N GLN A 348 16.99 3.18 16.48
CA GLN A 348 18.04 4.15 16.14
C GLN A 348 19.33 3.44 15.75
N LEU A 349 19.72 2.44 16.54
CA LEU A 349 20.88 1.59 16.27
C LEU A 349 20.70 0.79 14.98
N LEU A 350 19.52 0.20 14.78
CA LEU A 350 19.20 -0.58 13.59
C LEU A 350 19.25 0.28 12.31
N ARG A 351 18.77 1.52 12.38
CA ARG A 351 18.90 2.48 11.27
C ARG A 351 20.36 2.78 10.96
N ALA A 352 21.16 3.14 11.97
CA ALA A 352 22.58 3.44 11.79
C ALA A 352 23.34 2.23 11.18
N LEU A 353 23.05 1.03 11.67
CA LEU A 353 23.58 -0.21 11.13
C LEU A 353 23.16 -0.43 9.66
N ASN A 354 21.88 -0.25 9.33
CA ASN A 354 21.38 -0.38 7.96
C ASN A 354 22.05 0.61 6.99
N TYR A 355 22.38 1.83 7.45
CA TYR A 355 23.20 2.77 6.68
C TYR A 355 24.61 2.25 6.43
N PHE A 356 25.28 1.70 7.45
CA PHE A 356 26.60 1.09 7.32
C PHE A 356 26.59 -0.08 6.34
N LEU A 357 25.65 -1.01 6.49
CA LEU A 357 25.48 -2.16 5.58
C LEU A 357 25.26 -1.69 4.15
N HIS A 358 24.34 -0.75 3.96
CA HIS A 358 24.02 -0.24 2.63
C HIS A 358 25.21 0.44 1.98
N GLN A 359 25.97 1.29 2.68
CA GLN A 359 27.11 2.00 2.09
C GLN A 359 28.26 1.05 1.75
N ASN A 360 28.65 0.20 2.70
CA ASN A 360 29.81 -0.69 2.57
C ASN A 360 29.49 -2.00 1.84
N GLN A 361 28.21 -2.25 1.53
CA GLN A 361 27.73 -3.49 0.91
C GLN A 361 28.09 -4.75 1.72
N GLU A 362 28.15 -4.61 3.04
CA GLU A 362 28.41 -5.70 3.97
C GLU A 362 27.13 -6.51 4.20
N ASN A 363 27.28 -7.81 4.46
CA ASN A 363 26.16 -8.68 4.80
C ASN A 363 25.91 -8.64 6.31
N PHE A 364 24.64 -8.46 6.71
CA PHE A 364 24.22 -8.40 8.11
C PHE A 364 24.71 -9.61 8.92
N ALA A 365 24.69 -10.81 8.33
CA ALA A 365 25.13 -12.04 9.00
C ALA A 365 26.61 -12.03 9.40
N HIS A 366 27.43 -11.22 8.73
CA HIS A 366 28.87 -11.14 8.97
C HIS A 366 29.25 -9.87 9.74
N VAL A 367 28.26 -9.08 10.19
CA VAL A 367 28.50 -7.86 10.94
C VAL A 367 28.29 -8.08 12.43
N LYS A 368 29.29 -7.71 13.22
CA LYS A 368 29.20 -7.65 14.68
C LYS A 368 28.93 -6.22 15.12
N VAL A 369 28.04 -6.08 16.10
CA VAL A 369 27.70 -4.79 16.70
C VAL A 369 28.19 -4.77 18.14
N TYR A 370 28.96 -3.75 18.48
CA TYR A 370 29.52 -3.57 19.80
C TYR A 370 28.99 -2.27 20.42
N ARG A 371 28.84 -2.27 21.74
CA ARG A 371 28.51 -1.09 22.55
C ARG A 371 29.65 -0.80 23.52
N GLN A 372 30.02 0.47 23.67
CA GLN A 372 31.05 0.87 24.61
C GLN A 372 30.60 0.63 26.06
N ASN A 373 31.51 0.17 26.90
CA ASN A 373 31.28 0.02 28.33
C ASN A 373 31.34 1.41 28.99
N ASN A 374 30.52 1.64 30.01
CA ASN A 374 30.49 2.88 30.82
C ASN A 374 30.09 4.18 30.07
N THR A 375 29.82 4.13 28.77
CA THR A 375 29.31 5.27 27.99
C THR A 375 28.07 4.85 27.21
N THR A 376 27.00 5.64 27.30
CA THR A 376 25.76 5.35 26.55
C THR A 376 25.81 6.02 25.18
N GLY A 377 25.28 5.36 24.16
CA GLY A 377 25.12 5.93 22.82
C GLY A 377 26.27 5.66 21.83
N ILE A 378 27.41 5.12 22.27
CA ILE A 378 28.54 4.80 21.37
C ILE A 378 28.52 3.33 20.96
N TYR A 379 28.62 3.09 19.65
CA TYR A 379 28.58 1.77 19.04
C TYR A 379 29.64 1.61 17.96
N ILE A 380 30.12 0.37 17.77
CA ILE A 380 30.98 0.00 16.64
C ILE A 380 30.30 -1.07 15.80
N PHE A 381 30.23 -0.84 14.50
CA PHE A 381 29.85 -1.83 13.49
C PHE A 381 31.12 -2.40 12.88
N GLN A 382 31.33 -3.70 13.02
CA GLN A 382 32.45 -4.42 12.43
C GLN A 382 31.92 -5.34 11.33
N GLY A 383 32.16 -5.01 10.07
CA GLY A 383 31.93 -5.90 8.93
C GLY A 383 33.16 -6.71 8.57
N GLU A 384 33.13 -7.34 7.39
CA GLU A 384 34.24 -8.17 6.91
C GLU A 384 35.46 -7.32 6.53
N ASN A 385 35.22 -6.18 5.90
CA ASN A 385 36.29 -5.35 5.34
C ASN A 385 36.32 -3.93 5.91
N ASN A 386 35.27 -3.53 6.62
CA ASN A 386 35.08 -2.16 7.07
C ASN A 386 34.61 -2.16 8.53
N TYR A 387 34.97 -1.12 9.27
CA TYR A 387 34.33 -0.79 10.53
C TYR A 387 33.82 0.66 10.51
N ARG A 388 32.87 0.95 11.40
CA ARG A 388 32.42 2.31 11.68
C ARG A 388 32.04 2.43 13.15
N SER A 389 32.63 3.42 13.81
CA SER A 389 32.23 3.88 15.14
C SER A 389 31.22 5.01 15.00
N VAL A 390 30.11 4.93 15.73
CA VAL A 390 29.03 5.92 15.71
C VAL A 390 28.62 6.31 17.12
N GLU A 391 28.24 7.57 17.29
CA GLU A 391 27.56 8.08 18.46
C GLU A 391 26.10 8.40 18.09
N ILE A 392 25.16 7.84 18.87
CA ILE A 392 23.73 8.10 18.73
C ILE A 392 23.32 9.04 19.86
N VAL A 393 23.03 10.29 19.50
CA VAL A 393 22.72 11.38 20.44
C VAL A 393 21.26 11.76 20.31
N LYS A 394 20.55 11.91 21.43
CA LYS A 394 19.20 12.50 21.45
C LYS A 394 19.31 14.00 21.24
N LEU A 395 18.57 14.54 20.28
CA LEU A 395 18.43 15.98 20.09
C LEU A 395 17.38 16.50 21.07
N ASN A 396 17.80 17.40 21.97
CA ASN A 396 16.93 18.05 22.95
C ASN A 396 15.97 19.06 22.31
#